data_AF-A0A2E8KHN5-F1
#
_entry.id   AF-A0A2E8KHN5-F1
#
_cell.length_a   1.000
_cell.length_b   1.000
_cell.length_c   1.000
_cell.angle_alpha   90.00
_cell.angle_beta   90.00
_cell.angle_gamma   90.00
#
_symmetry.space_group_name_H-M   'P 1'
#
loop_
_entity.id
_entity.type
_entity.pdbx_description
1 polymer ?
#
loop_
_entity_poly.entity_id
_entity_poly.type
_entity_poly.pdbx_seq_one_letter_code
_entity_poly.pdbx_strand_id
1 'polypeptide(L)'
;NRGIVANRLLATSAPNVYSLGDCAEVEGHVLYYVAPLMAAARALAKTLSGTPTEVVYPAMPVAIKTPACPVVVSPPPHNAEGQWEISGDGHDIVALFKDAANNLLGFALTGDGTSEKQALQKLLPAILP
;
A
#
# COMPACT_ATOMS: atom_id res chain seq x y z
N ASN A 1 -15.35 11.22 1.83
CA ASN A 1 -14.31 11.55 0.84
C ASN A 1 -13.32 12.51 1.49
N ARG A 2 -12.05 12.18 1.44
CA ARG A 2 -10.90 12.93 1.95
C ARG A 2 -10.02 13.48 0.82
N GLY A 3 -10.00 12.84 -0.36
CA GLY A 3 -9.31 13.32 -1.56
C GLY A 3 -10.26 13.64 -2.73
N ILE A 4 -9.67 13.97 -3.88
CA ILE A 4 -10.40 14.07 -5.16
C ILE A 4 -10.77 12.64 -5.57
N VAL A 5 -12.06 12.33 -5.53
CA VAL A 5 -12.57 10.99 -5.86
C VAL A 5 -12.28 10.70 -7.33
N ALA A 6 -11.56 9.60 -7.56
CA ALA A 6 -11.25 9.09 -8.87
C ALA A 6 -11.51 7.58 -8.94
N ASN A 7 -11.95 7.11 -10.10
CA ASN A 7 -12.12 5.68 -10.37
C ASN A 7 -10.78 4.99 -10.69
N ARG A 8 -10.81 3.69 -11.01
CA ARG A 8 -9.62 2.92 -11.43
C ARG A 8 -8.91 3.44 -12.70
N LEU A 9 -9.58 4.19 -13.56
CA LEU A 9 -8.97 4.88 -14.71
C LEU A 9 -8.40 6.25 -14.33
N LEU A 10 -8.43 6.59 -13.04
CA LEU A 10 -7.99 7.85 -12.44
C LEU A 10 -8.80 9.06 -12.91
N ALA A 11 -9.99 8.81 -13.47
CA ALA A 11 -10.91 9.84 -13.93
C ALA A 11 -11.73 10.37 -12.74
N THR A 12 -11.88 11.68 -12.67
CA THR A 12 -12.74 12.36 -11.70
C THR A 12 -14.20 12.40 -12.17
N SER A 13 -15.09 13.04 -11.40
CA SER A 13 -16.46 13.31 -11.83
C SER A 13 -16.58 14.28 -13.01
N ALA A 14 -15.54 15.10 -13.26
CA ALA A 14 -15.54 16.06 -14.35
C ALA A 14 -14.97 15.41 -15.63
N PRO A 15 -15.63 15.57 -16.80
CA PRO A 15 -15.14 15.01 -18.05
C PRO A 15 -13.72 15.48 -18.36
N ASN A 16 -12.86 14.54 -18.76
CA ASN A 16 -11.48 14.79 -19.18
C ASN A 16 -10.57 15.37 -18.07
N VAL A 17 -10.99 15.30 -16.81
CA VAL A 17 -10.20 15.69 -15.64
C VAL A 17 -9.83 14.44 -14.86
N TYR A 18 -8.54 14.29 -14.56
CA TYR A 18 -7.96 13.12 -13.89
C TYR A 18 -7.24 13.52 -12.60
N SER A 19 -7.08 12.59 -11.67
CA SER A 19 -6.37 12.81 -10.40
C SER A 19 -5.45 11.64 -10.05
N LEU A 20 -4.26 11.94 -9.54
CA LEU A 20 -3.27 10.97 -9.05
C LEU A 20 -2.38 11.60 -7.97
N GLY A 21 -1.67 10.77 -7.23
CA GLY A 21 -0.78 11.22 -6.13
C GLY A 21 -1.57 11.59 -4.87
N ASP A 22 -0.96 12.41 -4.02
CA ASP A 22 -1.45 12.66 -2.66
C ASP A 22 -2.84 13.34 -2.59
N CYS A 23 -3.27 14.00 -3.67
CA CYS A 23 -4.59 14.62 -3.73
C CYS A 23 -5.71 13.64 -4.13
N ALA A 24 -5.38 12.45 -4.63
CA ALA A 24 -6.35 11.51 -5.19
C ALA A 24 -6.90 10.55 -4.12
N GLU A 25 -8.20 10.30 -4.21
CA GLU A 25 -8.88 9.19 -3.53
C GLU A 25 -9.32 8.19 -4.60
N VAL A 26 -8.50 7.16 -4.82
CA VAL A 26 -8.70 6.18 -5.90
C VAL A 26 -9.41 4.97 -5.33
N GLU A 27 -10.65 4.71 -5.78
CA GLU A 27 -11.47 3.61 -5.25
C GLU A 27 -11.53 3.60 -3.71
N GLY A 28 -11.72 4.79 -3.11
CA GLY A 28 -11.77 4.97 -1.65
C GLY A 28 -10.41 4.96 -0.94
N HIS A 29 -9.30 4.74 -1.64
CA HIS A 29 -7.95 4.73 -1.06
C HIS A 29 -7.28 6.09 -1.18
N VAL A 30 -6.86 6.64 -0.04
CA VAL A 30 -6.00 7.83 0.01
C VAL A 30 -4.62 7.42 0.53
N LEU A 31 -3.64 7.33 -0.36
CA LEU A 31 -2.33 6.75 -0.07
C LEU A 31 -1.22 7.78 -0.28
N TYR A 32 -0.74 8.39 0.81
CA TYR A 32 0.23 9.50 0.82
C TYR A 32 1.68 9.06 0.65
N TYR A 33 1.99 8.29 -0.39
CA TYR A 33 3.36 7.85 -0.66
C TYR A 33 3.60 7.47 -2.12
N VAL A 34 4.88 7.31 -2.47
CA VAL A 34 5.35 7.29 -3.87
C VAL A 34 4.91 6.04 -4.64
N ALA A 35 4.84 4.87 -4.02
CA ALA A 35 4.53 3.62 -4.72
C ALA A 35 3.16 3.64 -5.46
N PRO A 36 2.04 4.02 -4.81
CA PRO A 36 0.75 4.13 -5.49
C PRO A 36 0.71 5.28 -6.52
N LEU A 37 1.39 6.40 -6.25
CA LEU A 37 1.58 7.47 -7.24
C LEU A 37 2.21 6.94 -8.52
N MET A 38 3.29 6.16 -8.41
CA MET A 38 3.99 5.60 -9.57
C MET A 38 3.15 4.57 -10.32
N ALA A 39 2.34 3.77 -9.62
CA ALA A 39 1.40 2.86 -10.26
C ALA A 39 0.31 3.61 -11.03
N ALA A 40 -0.26 4.65 -10.41
CA ALA A 40 -1.26 5.51 -11.01
C ALA A 40 -0.72 6.23 -12.25
N ALA A 41 0.46 6.85 -12.15
CA ALA A 41 1.08 7.55 -13.27
C ALA A 41 1.27 6.65 -14.51
N ARG A 42 1.71 5.40 -14.32
CA ARG A 42 1.85 4.43 -15.42
C ARG A 42 0.52 4.03 -16.05
N ALA A 43 -0.51 3.81 -15.25
CA ALA A 43 -1.85 3.47 -15.75
C ALA A 43 -2.49 4.67 -16.48
N LEU A 44 -2.38 5.87 -15.90
CA LEU A 44 -2.91 7.09 -16.51
C LEU A 44 -2.23 7.41 -17.84
N ALA A 45 -0.90 7.27 -17.92
CA ALA A 45 -0.16 7.53 -19.14
C ALA A 45 -0.68 6.68 -20.32
N LYS A 46 -0.96 5.40 -20.09
CA LYS A 46 -1.55 4.50 -21.10
C LYS A 46 -2.97 4.93 -21.48
N THR A 47 -3.78 5.27 -20.48
CA THR A 47 -5.16 5.75 -20.70
C THR A 47 -5.18 7.01 -21.57
N LEU A 48 -4.34 8.00 -21.25
CA LEU A 48 -4.22 9.24 -22.01
C LEU A 48 -3.60 9.04 -23.40
N SER A 49 -2.83 7.97 -23.60
CA SER A 49 -2.27 7.59 -24.91
C SER A 49 -3.18 6.66 -25.73
N GLY A 50 -4.45 6.48 -25.34
CA GLY A 50 -5.44 5.74 -26.12
C GLY A 50 -5.68 4.29 -25.71
N THR A 51 -5.07 3.82 -24.62
CA THR A 51 -5.28 2.47 -24.08
C THR A 51 -5.83 2.56 -22.65
N PRO A 52 -7.17 2.57 -22.46
CA PRO A 52 -7.78 2.58 -21.13
C PRO A 52 -7.16 1.49 -20.25
N THR A 53 -6.54 1.90 -19.14
CA THR A 53 -5.80 1.03 -18.25
C THR A 53 -6.18 1.33 -16.82
N GLU A 54 -6.80 0.35 -16.17
CA GLU A 54 -7.08 0.42 -14.74
C GLU A 54 -5.79 0.34 -13.93
N VAL A 55 -5.72 1.13 -12.86
CA VAL A 55 -4.63 1.06 -11.91
C VAL A 55 -4.80 -0.15 -10.99
N VAL A 56 -3.68 -0.84 -10.75
CA VAL A 56 -3.57 -1.94 -9.78
C VAL A 56 -2.58 -1.50 -8.70
N TYR A 57 -2.97 -1.64 -7.44
CA TYR A 57 -2.08 -1.44 -6.30
C TYR A 57 -1.73 -2.79 -5.65
N PRO A 58 -0.58 -3.39 -5.99
CA PRO A 58 -0.06 -4.54 -5.23
C PRO A 58 0.18 -4.19 -3.75
N ALA A 59 0.65 -5.16 -2.96
CA ALA A 59 1.19 -4.87 -1.64
C ALA A 59 2.31 -3.83 -1.74
N MET A 60 2.15 -2.69 -1.07
CA MET A 60 3.10 -1.58 -1.09
C MET A 60 3.48 -1.13 0.33
N PRO A 61 4.36 -1.87 1.02
CA PRO A 61 4.85 -1.49 2.34
C PRO A 61 5.56 -0.13 2.31
N VAL A 62 5.34 0.65 3.36
CA VAL A 62 5.95 1.97 3.56
C VAL A 62 7.24 1.82 4.36
N ALA A 63 8.35 2.30 3.79
CA ALA A 63 9.63 2.38 4.48
C ALA A 63 9.82 3.78 5.07
N ILE A 64 10.05 3.85 6.38
CA ILE A 64 10.27 5.07 7.13
C ILE A 64 11.78 5.26 7.31
N LYS A 65 12.28 6.45 6.97
CA LYS A 65 13.71 6.76 6.91
C LYS A 65 14.23 7.21 8.27
N THR A 66 14.27 6.30 9.24
CA THR A 66 14.80 6.50 10.59
C THR A 66 16.08 5.68 10.76
N PRO A 67 17.28 6.18 10.38
CA PRO A 67 18.49 5.34 10.35
C PRO A 67 18.88 4.69 11.68
N ALA A 68 18.52 5.31 12.82
CA ALA A 68 18.79 4.75 14.15
C ALA A 68 17.92 3.52 14.50
N CYS A 69 16.78 3.37 13.84
CA CYS A 69 15.89 2.22 13.95
C CYS A 69 15.02 2.23 12.69
N PRO A 70 15.47 1.60 11.59
CA PRO A 70 14.71 1.55 10.35
C PRO A 70 13.34 0.93 10.60
N VAL A 71 12.29 1.45 9.98
CA VAL A 71 10.93 0.89 10.13
C VAL A 71 10.31 0.64 8.77
N VAL A 72 9.69 -0.52 8.60
CA VAL A 72 8.87 -0.84 7.43
C VAL A 72 7.51 -1.36 7.90
N VAL A 73 6.43 -0.75 7.42
CA VAL A 73 5.07 -1.16 7.78
C VAL A 73 4.25 -1.48 6.54
N SER A 74 3.40 -2.49 6.65
CA SER A 74 2.29 -2.71 5.73
C SER A 74 1.04 -2.92 6.57
N PRO A 75 0.15 -1.91 6.69
CA PRO A 75 -1.04 -2.05 7.52
C PRO A 75 -1.96 -3.13 6.93
N PRO A 76 -2.68 -3.88 7.79
CA PRO A 76 -3.75 -4.74 7.31
C PRO A 76 -4.89 -3.92 6.67
N PRO A 77 -5.71 -4.54 5.81
CA PRO A 77 -6.89 -3.88 5.25
C PRO A 77 -7.80 -3.32 6.35
N HIS A 78 -8.52 -2.25 6.04
CA HIS A 78 -9.50 -1.68 6.97
C HIS A 78 -10.52 -2.74 7.40
N ASN A 79 -10.79 -2.80 8.71
CA ASN A 79 -11.71 -3.77 9.33
C ASN A 79 -11.32 -5.25 9.16
N ALA A 80 -10.07 -5.56 8.76
CA ALA A 80 -9.59 -6.94 8.77
C ALA A 80 -9.55 -7.50 10.19
N GLU A 81 -10.04 -8.72 10.35
CA GLU A 81 -9.94 -9.48 11.60
C GLU A 81 -8.65 -10.31 11.61
N GLY A 82 -7.98 -10.35 12.75
CA GLY A 82 -6.71 -11.06 12.89
C GLY A 82 -6.03 -10.82 14.23
N GLN A 83 -4.87 -11.42 14.38
CA GLN A 83 -4.04 -11.33 15.58
C GLN A 83 -2.61 -10.92 15.22
N TRP A 84 -1.98 -10.18 16.13
CA TRP A 84 -0.57 -9.83 16.03
C TRP A 84 0.29 -10.90 16.70
N GLU A 85 1.20 -11.48 15.93
CA GLU A 85 2.31 -12.26 16.42
C GLU A 85 3.56 -11.39 16.41
N ILE A 86 4.17 -11.19 17.57
CA ILE A 86 5.33 -10.29 17.73
C ILE A 86 6.51 -11.12 18.21
N SER A 87 7.61 -11.05 17.48
CA SER A 87 8.90 -11.66 17.84
C SER A 87 10.04 -10.65 17.69
N GLY A 88 11.18 -10.97 18.30
CA GLY A 88 12.36 -10.10 18.30
C GLY A 88 12.80 -9.70 19.71
N ASP A 89 13.85 -8.88 19.77
CA ASP A 89 14.39 -8.33 21.00
C ASP A 89 14.81 -6.87 20.78
N GLY A 90 14.77 -6.06 21.84
CA GLY A 90 15.12 -4.65 21.78
C GLY A 90 14.37 -3.87 20.68
N HIS A 91 15.12 -3.34 19.71
CA HIS A 91 14.57 -2.57 18.58
C HIS A 91 14.45 -3.39 17.28
N ASP A 92 14.74 -4.69 17.32
CA ASP A 92 14.72 -5.60 16.17
C ASP A 92 13.45 -6.45 16.23
N ILE A 93 12.32 -5.85 15.82
CA ILE A 93 11.00 -6.46 15.96
C ILE A 93 10.46 -6.91 14.60
N VAL A 94 9.86 -8.10 14.59
CA VAL A 94 9.03 -8.62 13.51
C VAL A 94 7.63 -8.83 14.06
N ALA A 95 6.71 -7.92 13.74
CA ALA A 95 5.30 -8.02 14.09
C ALA A 95 4.50 -8.40 12.84
N LEU A 96 3.76 -9.50 12.89
CA LEU A 96 2.97 -10.04 11.79
C LEU A 96 1.50 -10.03 12.18
N PHE A 97 0.64 -9.48 11.32
CA PHE A 97 -0.81 -9.53 11.50
C PHE A 97 -1.41 -10.60 10.60
N LYS A 98 -2.04 -11.59 11.20
CA LYS A 98 -2.58 -12.77 10.48
C LYS A 98 -4.06 -12.99 10.78
N ASP A 99 -4.79 -13.47 9.78
CA ASP A 99 -6.19 -13.89 9.93
C ASP A 99 -6.33 -15.25 10.62
N ALA A 100 -7.57 -15.71 10.82
CA ALA A 100 -7.88 -17.01 11.41
C ALA A 100 -7.38 -18.22 10.57
N ALA A 101 -7.09 -18.02 9.28
CA ALA A 101 -6.51 -19.01 8.39
C ALA A 101 -4.97 -18.91 8.31
N ASN A 102 -4.36 -18.09 9.18
CA ASN A 102 -2.92 -17.85 9.25
C ASN A 102 -2.34 -17.17 7.98
N ASN A 103 -3.16 -16.49 7.19
CA ASN A 103 -2.69 -15.66 6.07
C ASN A 103 -2.15 -14.34 6.60
N LEU A 104 -1.02 -13.88 6.06
CA LEU A 104 -0.45 -12.59 6.41
C LEU A 104 -1.24 -11.47 5.73
N LEU A 105 -1.81 -10.57 6.53
CA LEU A 105 -2.54 -9.40 6.02
C LEU A 105 -1.79 -8.08 6.26
N GLY A 106 -0.84 -8.05 7.20
CA GLY A 106 -0.03 -6.87 7.46
C GLY A 106 1.21 -7.19 8.29
N PHE A 107 2.13 -6.23 8.41
CA PHE A 107 3.30 -6.33 9.28
C PHE A 107 3.78 -4.97 9.76
N ALA A 108 4.56 -4.98 10.85
CA ALA A 108 5.42 -3.89 11.26
C ALA A 108 6.81 -4.44 11.61
N LEU A 109 7.84 -3.93 10.95
CA LEU A 109 9.23 -4.38 11.07
C LEU A 109 10.08 -3.22 11.57
N THR A 110 10.96 -3.48 12.53
CA THR A 110 11.91 -2.48 13.05
C THR A 110 13.32 -3.05 13.08
N GLY A 111 14.33 -2.17 13.01
CA GLY A 111 15.73 -2.59 13.11
C GLY A 111 16.12 -3.59 12.02
N ASP A 112 16.85 -4.64 12.41
CA ASP A 112 17.26 -5.75 11.55
C ASP A 112 16.07 -6.58 11.03
N GLY A 113 14.92 -6.53 11.71
CA GLY A 113 13.66 -7.14 11.25
C GLY A 113 13.20 -6.60 9.89
N THR A 114 13.62 -5.39 9.51
CA THR A 114 13.30 -4.81 8.19
C THR A 114 13.89 -5.59 7.01
N SER A 115 14.88 -6.45 7.25
CA SER A 115 15.46 -7.36 6.26
C SER A 115 14.44 -8.37 5.72
N GLU A 116 13.40 -8.73 6.49
CA GLU A 116 12.37 -9.68 6.10
C GLU A 116 11.34 -9.11 5.10
N LYS A 117 11.37 -7.79 4.85
CA LYS A 117 10.40 -7.08 4.01
C LYS A 117 10.10 -7.80 2.70
N GLN A 118 11.13 -8.21 1.95
CA GLN A 118 10.93 -8.77 0.61
C GLN A 118 10.22 -10.12 0.63
N ALA A 119 10.47 -10.95 1.66
CA ALA A 119 9.82 -12.23 1.82
C ALA A 119 8.35 -12.03 2.23
N LEU A 120 8.12 -11.21 3.25
CA LEU A 120 6.79 -10.94 3.79
C LEU A 120 5.88 -10.20 2.79
N GLN A 121 6.41 -9.24 2.03
CA GLN A 121 5.64 -8.49 1.03
C GLN A 121 5.00 -9.38 -0.02
N LYS A 122 5.62 -10.51 -0.37
CA LYS A 122 5.08 -11.46 -1.37
C LYS A 122 3.87 -12.24 -0.87
N LEU A 123 3.69 -12.32 0.44
CA LEU A 123 2.58 -13.02 1.09
C LEU A 123 1.36 -12.13 1.28
N LEU A 124 1.52 -10.81 1.16
CA LEU A 124 0.47 -9.85 1.38
C LEU A 124 -0.52 -9.78 0.20
N PRO A 125 -1.81 -9.52 0.48
CA PRO A 125 -2.78 -9.23 -0.57
C PRO A 125 -2.47 -7.89 -1.25
N ALA A 126 -2.98 -7.73 -2.48
CA ALA A 126 -3.01 -6.44 -3.14
C ALA A 126 -3.91 -5.45 -2.37
N ILE A 127 -3.54 -4.17 -2.34
CA ILE A 127 -4.38 -3.10 -1.80
C ILE A 127 -5.58 -2.86 -2.72
N LEU A 128 -5.32 -2.89 -4.04
CA LEU A 128 -6.33 -2.75 -5.09
C LEU A 128 -5.98 -3.75 -6.21
N PRO A 129 -6.60 -4.94 -6.25
CA PRO A 129 -6.30 -5.98 -7.24
C PRO A 129 -6.79 -5.60 -8.64
#